data_AF-A0A950JBZ2-F1
#
_entry.id   AF-A0A950JBZ2-F1
#
_cell.length_a   1.000
_cell.length_b   1.000
_cell.length_c   1.000
_cell.angle_alpha   90.00
_cell.angle_beta   90.00
_cell.angle_gamma   90.00
#
_symmetry.space_group_name_H-M   'P 1'
#
loop_
_entity.id
_entity.type
_entity.pdbx_description
1 polymer ?
#
loop_
_entity_poly.entity_id
_entity_poly.type
_entity_poly.pdbx_seq_one_letter_code
_entity_poly.pdbx_strand_id
1 'polypeptide(L)' 'MKRFVAVALALACGVTAVLAETDPIAERRALMKHDGEAAKKLFDMSKGKIPFDLAAVKVALQTLNEGATK' A
#
# COMPACT_ATOMS: atom_id res chain seq x y z
N MET A 1 13.43 -26.02 -36.14
CA MET A 1 12.14 -25.80 -35.43
C MET A 1 12.23 -25.91 -33.92
N LYS A 2 12.81 -26.98 -33.34
CA LYS A 2 12.93 -27.15 -31.87
C LYS A 2 13.61 -25.98 -31.12
N ARG A 3 14.61 -25.34 -31.74
CA ARG A 3 15.32 -24.16 -31.18
C ARG A 3 14.45 -22.90 -31.10
N PHE A 4 13.56 -22.68 -32.06
CA PHE A 4 12.64 -21.53 -32.07
C PHE A 4 11.54 -21.68 -31.00
N VAL A 5 11.07 -22.90 -30.78
CA VAL A 5 10.09 -23.20 -29.71
C VAL A 5 10.70 -22.93 -28.33
N ALA A 6 11.97 -23.28 -28.12
CA ALA A 6 12.66 -23.02 -26.85
C ALA A 6 12.85 -21.52 -26.58
N VAL A 7 13.21 -20.74 -27.61
CA VAL A 7 13.37 -19.28 -27.50
C VAL A 7 12.03 -18.58 -27.26
N ALA A 8 10.96 -19.00 -27.94
CA ALA A 8 9.62 -18.46 -27.74
C ALA A 8 9.10 -18.75 -26.32
N LEU A 9 9.37 -19.93 -25.78
CA LEU A 9 9.00 -20.31 -24.41
C LEU A 9 9.79 -19.52 -23.36
N ALA A 10 11.09 -19.30 -23.60
CA ALA A 10 11.93 -18.47 -22.72
C ALA A 10 11.50 -16.99 -22.72
N LEU A 11 11.12 -16.45 -23.88
CA LEU A 11 10.57 -15.09 -23.98
C LEU A 11 9.21 -14.98 -23.28
N ALA A 12 8.31 -15.95 -23.44
CA ALA A 12 7.02 -15.99 -22.76
C ALA A 12 7.13 -16.05 -21.23
N CYS A 13 8.10 -16.80 -20.69
CA CYS A 13 8.40 -16.83 -19.26
C CYS A 13 9.14 -15.56 -18.76
N GLY A 14 9.84 -14.85 -19.65
CA GLY A 14 10.53 -13.59 -19.31
C GLY A 14 9.57 -12.41 -19.13
N VAL A 15 8.43 -12.38 -19.85
CA VAL A 15 7.44 -11.29 -19.74
C VAL A 15 6.74 -11.29 -18.37
N THR A 16 6.57 -12.45 -17.73
CA THR A 16 5.92 -12.53 -16.40
C THR A 16 6.84 -12.05 -15.27
N ALA A 17 8.17 -12.12 -15.44
CA ALA A 17 9.13 -11.63 -14.46
C ALA A 17 9.29 -10.09 -14.48
N VAL A 18 9.04 -9.44 -15.63
CA VAL A 18 9.12 -7.98 -15.78
C VAL A 18 7.92 -7.25 -15.17
N LEU A 19 6.81 -7.95 -14.89
CA LEU A 19 5.65 -7.36 -14.21
C LEU A 19 5.84 -7.19 -12.69
N ALA A 20 6.99 -7.57 -12.14
CA ALA A 20 7.33 -7.43 -10.71
C ALA A 20 8.14 -6.15 -10.39
N GLU A 21 8.15 -5.15 -11.28
CA GLU A 21 8.82 -3.86 -11.06
C GLU A 21 7.96 -2.83 -10.28
N THR A 22 7.03 -3.29 -9.45
CA THR A 22 6.53 -2.46 -8.34
C THR A 22 7.40 -2.79 -7.14
N ASP A 23 8.13 -1.82 -6.58
CA ASP A 23 8.84 -2.00 -5.31
C ASP A 23 7.78 -2.23 -4.21
N PRO A 24 7.50 -3.48 -3.83
CA PRO A 24 6.39 -3.79 -2.94
C PRO A 24 6.70 -3.31 -1.52
N ILE A 25 7.99 -3.11 -1.21
CA ILE A 25 8.43 -2.56 0.07
C ILE A 25 8.18 -1.05 0.10
N ALA A 26 8.47 -0.33 -0.98
CA ALA A 26 8.13 1.10 -1.07
C ALA A 26 6.63 1.33 -0.95
N GLU A 27 5.80 0.52 -1.61
CA GLU A 27 4.34 0.61 -1.53
C GLU A 27 3.83 0.36 -0.11
N ARG A 28 4.30 -0.71 0.55
CA ARG A 28 3.94 -1.00 1.94
C ARG A 28 4.40 0.08 2.90
N ARG A 29 5.58 0.67 2.71
CA ARG A 29 6.07 1.80 3.52
C ARG A 29 5.20 3.05 3.34
N ALA A 30 4.80 3.35 2.11
CA ALA A 30 3.92 4.47 1.83
C ALA A 30 2.55 4.27 2.50
N LEU A 31 2.01 3.06 2.43
CA LEU A 31 0.76 2.69 3.11
C LEU A 31 0.87 2.87 4.63
N MET A 32 1.91 2.34 5.27
CA MET A 32 2.09 2.48 6.72
C MET A 32 2.30 3.93 7.16
N LYS A 33 2.96 4.76 6.33
CA LYS A 33 3.15 6.18 6.64
C LYS A 33 1.82 6.92 6.61
N HIS A 34 1.03 6.69 5.56
CA HIS A 34 -0.30 7.27 5.41
C HIS A 34 -1.22 6.90 6.59
N ASP A 35 -1.25 5.62 6.97
CA ASP A 35 -2.02 5.13 8.11
C ASP A 35 -1.51 5.71 9.44
N GLY A 36 -0.18 5.83 9.58
CA GLY A 36 0.45 6.44 10.75
C GLY A 36 0.07 7.90 10.96
N GLU A 37 -0.10 8.68 9.89
CA GLU A 37 -0.55 10.07 9.96
C GLU A 37 -2.01 10.15 10.44
N ALA A 38 -2.89 9.29 9.95
CA ALA A 38 -4.27 9.18 10.42
C ALA A 38 -4.34 8.76 11.89
N ALA A 39 -3.58 7.73 12.29
CA ALA A 39 -3.51 7.25 13.66
C ALA A 39 -2.96 8.32 14.63
N LYS A 40 -1.96 9.09 14.21
CA LYS A 40 -1.41 10.20 15.00
C LYS A 40 -2.49 11.23 15.34
N LYS A 41 -3.35 11.59 14.38
CA LYS A 41 -4.43 12.55 14.61
C LYS A 41 -5.41 12.04 15.67
N LEU A 42 -5.79 10.76 15.60
CA LEU A 42 -6.62 10.10 16.61
C LEU A 42 -5.97 10.12 18.00
N PHE A 43 -4.66 9.84 18.06
CA PHE A 43 -3.91 9.80 19.31
C PHE A 43 -3.70 11.18 19.94
N ASP A 44 -3.44 12.20 19.13
CA ASP A 44 -3.31 13.56 19.63
C ASP A 44 -4.67 14.10 20.14
N MET A 45 -5.80 13.70 19.52
CA MET A 45 -7.16 13.94 20.07
C MET A 45 -7.40 13.19 21.37
N SER A 46 -7.09 11.89 21.44
CA SER A 46 -7.33 11.08 22.66
C SER A 46 -6.49 11.53 23.86
N LYS A 47 -5.33 12.13 23.59
CA LYS A 47 -4.47 12.76 24.60
C LYS A 47 -4.88 14.19 24.97
N GLY A 48 -5.91 14.75 24.34
CA GLY A 48 -6.34 16.13 24.55
C GLY A 48 -5.35 17.19 24.08
N LYS A 49 -4.37 16.83 23.24
CA LYS A 49 -3.42 17.81 22.66
C LYS A 49 -4.08 18.69 21.60
N ILE A 50 -5.09 18.15 20.93
CA ILE A 50 -5.96 18.86 20.00
C ILE A 50 -7.42 18.57 20.37
N PRO A 51 -8.37 19.49 20.07
CA PRO A 51 -9.77 19.28 20.37
C PRO A 51 -10.35 18.12 19.55
N PHE A 52 -11.38 17.48 20.11
CA PHE A 52 -12.11 16.43 19.42
C PHE A 52 -12.87 16.97 18.21
N ASP A 53 -12.71 16.30 17.07
CA ASP A 53 -13.43 16.56 15.83
C ASP A 53 -13.98 15.24 15.27
N LEU A 54 -15.30 15.09 15.30
CA LEU A 54 -15.99 13.88 14.83
C LEU A 54 -15.75 13.61 13.34
N ALA A 55 -15.70 14.65 12.51
CA ALA A 55 -15.46 14.50 11.07
C ALA A 55 -14.03 14.01 10.83
N ALA A 56 -13.06 14.60 11.51
CA ALA A 56 -11.67 14.15 11.45
C ALA A 56 -11.50 12.70 11.94
N VAL A 57 -12.20 12.30 13.00
CA VAL A 57 -12.18 10.91 13.50
C VAL A 57 -12.71 9.95 12.44
N LYS A 58 -13.86 10.25 11.83
CA LYS A 58 -14.44 9.38 10.78
C LYS A 58 -13.49 9.20 9.60
N VAL A 59 -12.88 10.29 9.13
CA VAL A 59 -11.92 10.25 8.01
C VAL A 59 -10.69 9.42 8.37
N ALA A 60 -10.13 9.60 9.57
CA ALA A 60 -8.97 8.84 10.02
C ALA A 60 -9.29 7.35 10.18
N LEU A 61 -10.46 7.00 10.71
CA LEU A 61 -10.91 5.61 10.83
C LEU A 61 -11.16 4.96 9.47
N GLN A 62 -11.76 5.68 8.52
CA GLN A 62 -11.93 5.22 7.15
C GLN A 62 -10.57 4.94 6.49
N THR A 63 -9.62 5.87 6.64
CA THR A 63 -8.24 5.69 6.15
C THR A 63 -7.62 4.39 6.67
N LEU A 64 -7.70 4.14 7.98
CA LEU A 64 -7.14 2.93 8.57
C LEU A 64 -7.86 1.65 8.08
N ASN A 65 -9.17 1.72 7.85
CA ASN A 65 -9.93 0.58 7.31
C ASN A 65 -9.57 0.28 5.85
N GLU A 66 -9.39 1.31 5.03
CA GLU A 66 -8.90 1.17 3.65
C GLU A 66 -7.49 0.61 3.62
N GLY A 67 -6.61 1.04 4.53
CA GLY A 67 -5.27 0.47 4.66
C GLY A 67 -5.28 -1.01 5.08
N ALA A 68 -6.16 -1.38 6.01
CA ALA A 68 -6.29 -2.75 6.50
C ALA A 68 -6.83 -3.75 5.46
N THR A 69 -7.50 -3.26 4.41
CA THR A 69 -8.10 -4.09 3.36
C THR A 69 -7.22 -4.22 2.10
N LYS A 70 -6.00 -3.64 2.11
CA LYS A 70 -4.99 -3.70 1.04
C LYS A 70 -3.83 -4.66 1.37
#